data_AF-A0A944ZSF7-F1
#
_entry.id   AF-A0A944ZSF7-F1
#
_cell.length_a   1.000
_cell.length_b   1.000
_cell.length_c   1.000
_cell.angle_alpha   90.00
_cell.angle_beta   90.00
_cell.angle_gamma   90.00
#
_symmetry.space_group_name_H-M   'P 1'
#
loop_
_entity.id
_entity.type
_entity.pdbx_description
1 polymer ?
#
loop_
_entity_poly.entity_id
_entity_poly.type
_entity_poly.pdbx_seq_one_letter_code
_entity_poly.pdbx_strand_id
1 'polypeptide(L)'
;MNKLQNAIDILQNTAERLKELHIEARTKLRSEENIEGYRENISERAQLLVDLPNQLVDTLATVEKNTRKEIERRIRDFAHQAQEALQSQGVFLLASLLTHRGDTEETPNDLEKLIHNLRKKLPNTQES
;
A
#
# COMPACT_ATOMS: atom_id res chain seq x y z
N MET A 1 -17.48 4.10 -15.85
CA MET A 1 -16.45 4.27 -14.81
C MET A 1 -15.09 4.05 -15.44
N ASN A 2 -14.16 4.99 -15.25
CA ASN A 2 -12.78 4.86 -15.75
C ASN A 2 -12.05 3.81 -14.92
N LYS A 3 -11.59 2.72 -15.55
CA LYS A 3 -10.96 1.59 -14.85
C LYS A 3 -9.61 1.95 -14.21
N LEU A 4 -8.90 2.94 -14.77
CA LEU A 4 -7.73 3.51 -14.13
C LEU A 4 -8.09 4.29 -12.86
N GLN A 5 -9.23 5.02 -12.87
CA GLN A 5 -9.73 5.68 -11.66
C GLN A 5 -10.07 4.65 -10.58
N ASN A 6 -10.78 3.57 -10.93
CA ASN A 6 -11.08 2.51 -9.97
C ASN A 6 -9.80 1.87 -9.38
N ALA A 7 -8.75 1.69 -10.19
CA ALA A 7 -7.46 1.19 -9.69
C ALA A 7 -6.83 2.20 -8.71
N ILE A 8 -6.87 3.49 -9.03
CA ILE A 8 -6.41 4.56 -8.15
C ILE A 8 -7.18 4.57 -6.83
N ASP A 9 -8.51 4.37 -6.87
CA ASP A 9 -9.35 4.36 -5.67
C ASP A 9 -9.01 3.18 -4.75
N ILE A 10 -8.80 1.98 -5.31
CA ILE A 10 -8.37 0.80 -4.54
C ILE A 10 -6.99 1.04 -3.90
N LEU A 11 -6.04 1.60 -4.67
CA LEU A 11 -4.70 1.92 -4.17
C LEU A 11 -4.76 2.99 -3.06
N GLN A 12 -5.61 4.00 -3.20
CA GLN A 12 -5.82 5.07 -2.23
C GLN A 12 -6.42 4.53 -0.92
N ASN A 13 -7.49 3.75 -1.01
CA ASN A 13 -8.11 3.11 0.16
C ASN A 13 -7.11 2.22 0.90
N THR A 14 -6.26 1.49 0.15
CA THR A 14 -5.20 0.67 0.73
C THR A 14 -4.16 1.54 1.44
N ALA A 15 -3.72 2.64 0.83
CA ALA A 15 -2.76 3.57 1.44
C ALA A 15 -3.31 4.20 2.74
N GLU A 16 -4.58 4.59 2.75
CA GLU A 16 -5.25 5.11 3.94
C GLU A 16 -5.33 4.07 5.05
N ARG A 17 -5.75 2.84 4.73
CA ARG A 17 -5.79 1.75 5.72
C ARG A 17 -4.42 1.41 6.28
N LEU A 18 -3.38 1.42 5.44
CA LEU A 18 -1.99 1.21 5.87
C LEU A 18 -1.51 2.29 6.85
N LYS A 19 -1.96 3.54 6.66
CA LYS A 19 -1.65 4.67 7.54
C LYS A 19 -2.41 4.56 8.87
N GLU A 20 -3.69 4.23 8.84
CA GLU A 20 -4.50 3.99 10.04
C GLU A 20 -3.86 2.92 10.93
N LEU A 21 -3.56 1.76 10.35
CA LEU A 21 -2.92 0.65 11.06
C LEU A 21 -1.54 1.04 11.61
N HIS A 22 -0.80 1.93 10.94
CA HIS A 22 0.48 2.43 11.45
C HIS A 22 0.29 3.26 12.72
N ILE A 23 -0.69 4.16 12.70
CA ILE A 23 -1.02 5.04 13.82
C ILE A 23 -1.51 4.19 15.00
N GLU A 24 -2.44 3.28 14.76
CA GLU A 24 -2.95 2.37 15.79
C GLU A 24 -1.83 1.49 16.38
N ALA A 25 -0.95 0.94 15.54
CA ALA A 25 0.20 0.16 15.99
C ALA A 25 1.10 0.99 16.92
N ARG A 26 1.41 2.23 16.54
CA ARG A 26 2.20 3.14 17.39
C ARG A 26 1.50 3.43 18.72
N THR A 27 0.19 3.64 18.73
CA THR A 27 -0.60 3.86 19.96
C THR A 27 -0.55 2.64 20.87
N LYS A 28 -0.81 1.44 20.33
CA LYS A 28 -0.74 0.18 21.09
C LYS A 28 0.63 -0.04 21.72
N LEU A 29 1.71 0.27 20.99
CA LEU A 29 3.07 0.14 21.50
C LEU A 29 3.44 1.18 22.57
N ARG A 30 3.05 2.45 22.38
CA ARG A 30 3.52 3.56 23.24
C ARG A 30 2.62 3.88 24.42
N SER A 31 1.31 3.72 24.26
CA SER A 31 0.31 4.17 25.23
C SER A 31 -0.32 3.02 26.01
N GLU A 32 -0.39 1.83 25.41
CA GLU A 32 -1.09 0.67 26.00
C GLU A 32 -0.14 -0.45 26.43
N GLU A 33 1.16 -0.33 26.12
CA GLU A 33 2.18 -1.39 26.30
C GLU A 33 1.76 -2.74 25.68
N ASN A 34 0.88 -2.70 24.67
CA ASN A 34 0.23 -3.86 24.07
C ASN A 34 1.04 -4.35 22.86
N ILE A 35 2.05 -5.16 23.14
CA ILE A 35 2.97 -5.71 22.12
C ILE A 35 2.24 -6.64 21.15
N GLU A 36 1.31 -7.46 21.62
CA GLU A 36 0.54 -8.36 20.76
C GLU A 36 -0.34 -7.57 19.79
N GLY A 37 -1.06 -6.56 20.28
CA GLY A 37 -1.86 -5.70 19.42
C GLY A 37 -1.02 -4.86 18.44
N TYR A 38 0.20 -4.46 18.82
CA TYR A 38 1.16 -3.87 17.88
C TYR A 38 1.53 -4.86 16.77
N ARG A 39 1.85 -6.11 17.14
CA ARG A 39 2.20 -7.17 16.20
C ARG A 39 1.06 -7.49 15.24
N GLU A 40 -0.18 -7.57 15.73
CA GLU A 40 -1.37 -7.78 14.92
C GLU A 40 -1.49 -6.69 13.85
N ASN A 41 -1.43 -5.42 14.25
CA ASN A 41 -1.59 -4.30 13.31
C ASN A 41 -0.48 -4.26 12.25
N ILE A 42 0.78 -4.50 12.64
CA ILE A 42 1.89 -4.56 11.68
C ILE A 42 1.75 -5.77 10.73
N SER A 43 1.25 -6.91 11.22
CA SER A 43 0.97 -8.07 10.38
C SER A 43 -0.17 -7.82 9.39
N GLU A 44 -1.26 -7.16 9.84
CA GLU A 44 -2.37 -6.77 8.99
C GLU A 44 -1.91 -5.80 7.88
N ARG A 45 -1.02 -4.85 8.19
CA ARG A 45 -0.43 -3.95 7.17
C ARG A 45 0.29 -4.72 6.08
N ALA A 46 1.12 -5.68 6.46
CA ALA A 46 1.84 -6.47 5.46
C ALA A 46 0.89 -7.36 4.66
N GLN A 47 -0.13 -7.92 5.30
CA GLN A 47 -1.14 -8.73 4.62
C GLN A 47 -1.92 -7.92 3.57
N LEU A 48 -2.30 -6.67 3.86
CA LEU A 48 -2.94 -5.78 2.88
C LEU A 48 -2.08 -5.59 1.63
N LEU A 49 -0.77 -5.45 1.78
CA LEU A 49 0.15 -5.33 0.66
C LEU A 49 0.29 -6.65 -0.13
N VAL A 50 0.24 -7.80 0.55
CA VAL A 50 0.26 -9.13 -0.07
C VAL A 50 -1.00 -9.36 -0.91
N ASP A 51 -2.15 -8.90 -0.44
CA ASP A 51 -3.45 -9.13 -1.10
C ASP A 51 -3.74 -8.11 -2.20
N LEU A 52 -3.07 -6.96 -2.20
CA LEU A 52 -3.26 -5.87 -3.15
C LEU A 52 -3.17 -6.28 -4.64
N PRO A 53 -2.24 -7.13 -5.10
CA PRO A 53 -2.22 -7.61 -6.48
C PRO A 53 -3.55 -8.28 -6.86
N ASN A 54 -4.10 -9.14 -5.98
CA ASN A 54 -5.32 -9.89 -6.24
C ASN A 54 -6.55 -8.96 -6.31
N GLN A 55 -6.61 -7.95 -5.45
CA GLN A 55 -7.69 -6.95 -5.46
C GLN A 55 -7.74 -6.13 -6.75
N LEU A 56 -6.61 -6.02 -7.46
CA LEU A 56 -6.46 -5.20 -8.65
C LEU A 56 -6.56 -5.98 -9.97
N VAL A 57 -6.56 -7.31 -9.95
CA VAL A 57 -6.57 -8.16 -11.17
C VAL A 57 -7.68 -7.74 -12.15
N ASP A 58 -8.93 -7.72 -11.69
CA ASP A 58 -10.08 -7.43 -12.55
C ASP A 58 -10.14 -5.95 -12.97
N THR A 59 -9.69 -5.06 -12.10
CA THR A 59 -9.68 -3.63 -12.35
C THR A 59 -8.64 -3.26 -13.40
N LEU A 60 -7.48 -3.93 -13.37
CA LEU A 60 -6.38 -3.70 -14.31
C LEU A 60 -6.59 -4.34 -15.67
N ALA A 61 -7.46 -5.35 -15.81
CA ALA A 61 -7.67 -6.10 -17.05
C ALA A 61 -7.88 -5.20 -18.30
N THR A 62 -8.58 -4.08 -18.14
CA THR A 62 -8.93 -3.14 -19.21
C THR A 62 -8.11 -1.84 -19.20
N VAL A 63 -7.12 -1.71 -18.29
CA VAL A 63 -6.19 -0.57 -18.28
C VAL A 63 -5.22 -0.72 -19.46
N GLU A 64 -4.79 0.41 -20.04
CA GLU A 64 -3.80 0.46 -21.12
C GLU A 64 -2.56 -0.38 -20.76
N LYS A 65 -2.05 -1.16 -21.71
CA LYS A 65 -1.08 -2.24 -21.48
C LYS A 65 0.19 -1.78 -20.77
N ASN A 66 0.77 -0.64 -21.15
CA ASN A 66 2.00 -0.14 -20.54
C ASN A 66 1.75 0.33 -19.11
N THR A 67 0.66 1.08 -18.90
CA THR A 67 0.23 1.55 -17.59
C THR A 67 -0.10 0.38 -16.67
N ARG A 68 -0.82 -0.63 -17.16
CA ARG A 68 -1.11 -1.87 -16.44
C ARG A 68 0.17 -2.58 -16.00
N LYS A 69 1.11 -2.79 -16.92
CA LYS A 69 2.39 -3.46 -16.60
C LYS A 69 3.19 -2.72 -15.54
N GLU A 70 3.20 -1.39 -15.59
CA GLU A 70 3.86 -0.56 -14.58
C GLU A 70 3.22 -0.75 -13.19
N ILE A 71 1.89 -0.67 -13.13
CA ILE A 71 1.11 -0.84 -11.90
C ILE A 71 1.35 -2.24 -11.32
N GLU A 72 1.13 -3.28 -12.12
CA GLU A 72 1.31 -4.66 -11.71
C GLU A 72 2.73 -4.95 -11.21
N ARG A 73 3.76 -4.42 -11.88
CA ARG A 73 5.15 -4.60 -11.45
C ARG A 73 5.35 -4.02 -10.06
N ARG A 74 4.97 -2.76 -9.85
CA ARG A 74 5.14 -2.09 -8.56
C ARG A 74 4.35 -2.77 -7.43
N ILE A 75 3.12 -3.18 -7.69
CA ILE A 75 2.30 -3.86 -6.67
C ILE A 75 2.86 -5.26 -6.35
N ARG A 76 3.37 -6.00 -7.35
CA ARG A 76 4.06 -7.27 -7.09
C ARG A 76 5.33 -7.07 -6.26
N ASP A 77 6.12 -6.04 -6.56
CA ASP A 77 7.29 -5.68 -5.76
C ASP A 77 6.88 -5.37 -4.30
N PHE A 78 5.75 -4.68 -4.12
CA PHE A 78 5.21 -4.39 -2.79
C PHE A 78 4.77 -5.63 -2.03
N ALA A 79 4.04 -6.53 -2.69
CA ALA A 79 3.53 -7.77 -2.12
C ALA A 79 4.67 -8.72 -1.74
N HIS A 80 5.67 -8.87 -2.63
CA HIS A 80 6.83 -9.75 -2.39
C HIS A 80 7.58 -9.36 -1.13
N GLN A 81 7.95 -8.09 -1.00
CA GLN A 81 8.65 -7.59 0.17
C GLN A 81 7.80 -7.68 1.45
N ALA A 82 6.49 -7.47 1.36
CA ALA A 82 5.59 -7.63 2.50
C ALA A 82 5.49 -9.11 2.94
N GLN A 83 5.51 -10.03 1.97
CA GLN A 83 5.55 -11.47 2.22
C GLN A 83 6.87 -11.89 2.87
N GLU A 84 8.02 -11.41 2.37
CA GLU A 84 9.33 -11.64 3.00
C GLU A 84 9.34 -11.12 4.44
N ALA A 85 8.77 -9.93 4.66
CA ALA A 85 8.69 -9.34 5.98
C ALA A 85 7.84 -10.19 6.93
N LEU A 86 6.67 -10.69 6.49
CA LEU A 86 5.82 -11.60 7.29
C LEU A 86 6.53 -12.91 7.64
N GLN A 87 7.34 -13.44 6.71
CA GLN A 87 8.10 -14.67 6.92
C GLN A 87 9.29 -14.50 7.86
N SER A 88 9.78 -13.27 8.05
CA SER A 88 11.02 -12.98 8.78
C SER A 88 10.95 -13.18 10.32
N GLN A 89 9.83 -13.68 10.85
CA GLN A 89 9.55 -14.01 12.27
C GLN A 89 9.74 -12.89 13.31
N GLY A 90 10.33 -11.74 12.95
CA GLY A 90 10.59 -10.61 13.85
C GLY A 90 9.70 -9.41 13.59
N VAL A 91 8.87 -9.03 14.56
CA VAL A 91 7.99 -7.85 14.49
C VAL A 91 8.78 -6.56 14.22
N PHE A 92 9.98 -6.45 14.78
CA PHE A 92 10.87 -5.31 14.53
C PHE A 92 11.36 -5.24 13.08
N LEU A 93 11.73 -6.38 12.49
CA LEU A 93 12.17 -6.46 11.10
C LEU A 93 11.02 -6.18 10.15
N LEU A 94 9.83 -6.74 10.45
CA LEU A 94 8.59 -6.44 9.75
C LEU A 94 8.28 -4.94 9.78
N ALA A 95 8.35 -4.29 10.94
CA ALA A 95 8.13 -2.86 11.07
C ALA A 95 9.19 -2.01 10.33
N SER A 96 10.46 -2.42 10.36
CA SER A 96 11.57 -1.73 9.69
C SER A 96 11.44 -1.77 8.16
N LEU A 97 11.07 -2.92 7.60
CA LEU A 97 10.86 -3.09 6.16
C LEU A 97 9.67 -2.28 5.64
N LEU A 98 8.59 -2.19 6.44
CA LEU A 98 7.42 -1.39 6.10
C LEU A 98 7.68 0.13 6.20
N THR A 99 8.58 0.57 7.09
CA THR A 99 8.91 2.00 7.26
C THR A 99 9.95 2.53 6.25
N HIS A 100 10.84 1.68 5.73
CA HIS A 100 11.82 2.05 4.70
C HIS A 100 11.19 2.53 3.37
N ARG A 101 9.88 2.33 3.17
CA ARG A 101 9.16 2.80 1.99
C ARG A 101 8.82 4.30 1.99
N GLY A 102 9.43 5.07 2.90
CA GLY A 102 9.20 6.50 3.03
C GLY A 102 8.06 6.86 3.97
N ASP A 103 7.72 5.98 4.92
CA ASP A 103 6.62 6.19 5.89
C ASP A 103 7.06 7.16 7.01
N THR A 104 7.47 8.38 6.65
CA THR A 104 7.66 9.51 7.57
C THR A 104 6.62 10.57 7.25
N GLU A 105 6.24 11.40 8.24
CA GLU A 105 5.19 12.41 8.08
C GLU A 105 5.46 13.42 6.93
N GLU A 106 6.71 13.51 6.46
CA GLU A 106 7.14 14.47 5.44
C GLU A 106 7.47 13.86 4.06
N THR A 107 7.56 12.53 3.93
CA THR A 107 7.80 11.88 2.63
C THR A 107 6.62 10.99 2.24
N PRO A 108 6.09 11.10 1.01
CA PRO A 108 5.10 10.16 0.53
C PRO A 108 5.74 8.78 0.39
N ASN A 109 5.01 7.75 0.80
CA ASN A 109 5.47 6.38 0.65
C ASN A 109 5.44 5.95 -0.84
N ASP A 110 6.07 4.82 -1.17
CA ASP A 110 6.17 4.37 -2.56
C ASP A 110 4.81 4.05 -3.22
N LEU A 111 3.79 3.70 -2.43
CA LEU A 111 2.42 3.50 -2.89
C LEU A 111 1.74 4.85 -3.20
N GLU A 112 1.92 5.86 -2.35
CA GLU A 112 1.45 7.24 -2.59
C GLU A 112 2.12 7.88 -3.81
N LYS A 113 3.43 7.65 -3.99
CA LYS A 113 4.16 8.06 -5.21
C LYS A 113 3.58 7.39 -6.46
N LEU A 114 3.22 6.10 -6.37
CA LEU A 114 2.55 5.39 -7.46
C LEU A 114 1.20 6.04 -7.78
N ILE A 115 0.35 6.26 -6.78
CA ILE A 115 -0.97 6.90 -6.93
C ILE A 115 -0.82 8.28 -7.60
N HIS A 116 0.12 9.10 -7.15
CA HIS A 116 0.39 10.42 -7.73
C HIS A 116 0.76 10.34 -9.22
N ASN A 117 1.62 9.40 -9.58
CA ASN A 117 2.01 9.20 -10.98
C ASN A 117 0.84 8.71 -11.84
N LEU A 118 -0.05 7.87 -11.30
CA LEU A 118 -1.23 7.40 -12.02
C LEU A 118 -2.27 8.52 -12.21
N ARG A 119 -2.47 9.38 -11.21
CA ARG A 119 -3.37 10.54 -11.32
C ARG A 119 -2.96 11.49 -12.46
N LYS A 120 -1.65 11.69 -12.68
CA LYS A 120 -1.15 12.47 -13.82
C LYS A 120 -1.44 11.85 -15.19
N LYS A 121 -1.71 10.54 -15.24
CA LYS A 121 -2.06 9.80 -16.46
C LYS A 121 -3.57 9.70 -16.68
N LEU A 122 -4.39 10.10 -15.70
CA LEU A 122 -5.80 10.29 -15.96
C LEU A 122 -5.94 11.41 -16.99
N PRO A 123 -6.75 11.21 -18.04
CA PRO A 123 -7.09 12.33 -18.90
C PRO A 123 -7.68 13.41 -18.02
N ASN A 124 -7.12 14.62 -18.09
CA ASN A 124 -7.72 15.80 -17.46
C ASN A 124 -9.15 15.88 -17.98
N THR A 125 -10.14 15.55 -17.15
CA THR A 125 -11.51 16.03 -17.34
C THR A 125 -11.49 17.53 -17.00
N GLN A 126 -10.76 18.30 -17.79
CA GLN A 126 -10.99 19.73 -17.94
C GLN A 126 -12.12 19.79 -18.97
N GLU A 127 -13.36 19.64 -18.47
CA GLU A 127 -14.51 20.14 -19.20
C GLU A 127 -14.34 21.66 -19.35
N SER A 128 -14.46 22.07 -20.62
CA SER A 128 -14.89 23.35 -21.19
C SER A 128 -15.06 24.56 -20.27
#